data_AF-A0A2K0XVP8-F1
#
_entry.id   AF-A0A2K0XVP8-F1
#
_cell.length_a   1.000
_cell.length_b   1.000
_cell.length_c   1.000
_cell.angle_alpha   90.00
_cell.angle_beta   90.00
_cell.angle_gamma   90.00
#
_symmetry.space_group_name_H-M   'P 1'
#
loop_
_entity.id
_entity.type
_entity.pdbx_description
1 polymer ?
#
loop_
_entity_poly.entity_id
_entity_poly.type
_entity_poly.pdbx_seq_one_letter_code
_entity_poly.pdbx_strand_id
1 'polypeptide(L)'
;MTAQHSLIISPSKKGKPIARARKRLADAPPIDFTITNLAHDGRGVAVYETDNESHNPDKAGKKIFVSFALPNETVSVKVTSSKKTFEEGDAKAIISNPHPQRQTPPCPHFTVCGGCSLQHWDADGQIAFKQSVLSELLAHQAGVQPDNWLPPLVGDRLGYRTKARMGVRFVAKKESALVGFRERGSNFLSELNECHILDPRIGFEIENLKALITTLDARDHIPQLEVAMGETLSHVPDSAKSVAIIVRHMVPLSDDDIAKLKAFFAERHWQLFLQPKGSDTVHRIDTDGARDSSLTVPPTGGLFYHLPNFELTYEFSPLDFTQVNLSVNRKMMDLACELLDLQVGERVLDLFCGLGNFSLALARKVGETGFVVGVEGSEQMTERAKMNAIANGIHHTEFYAQDLTQDFSDKPWATGEHQFDALLIDPPRSGAWEVMAYLPKFNAKRIVYVSCNPATLARDTKALIDAGYRLTHAGVMDMFSHTGHVESIARFEKV
;
A
#
# COMPACT_ATOMS: atom_id res chain seq x y z
N MET A 1 -44.52 23.36 36.59
CA MET A 1 -43.85 22.06 36.39
C MET A 1 -44.24 21.55 35.02
N THR A 2 -43.37 21.81 34.06
CA THR A 2 -43.55 21.58 32.62
C THR A 2 -43.20 20.13 32.28
N ALA A 3 -44.17 19.38 31.77
CA ALA A 3 -43.97 18.03 31.25
C ALA A 3 -43.28 18.12 29.88
N GLN A 4 -42.05 17.61 29.78
CA GLN A 4 -41.33 17.47 28.52
C GLN A 4 -41.85 16.25 27.75
N HIS A 5 -42.52 16.48 26.62
CA HIS A 5 -42.71 15.46 25.58
C HIS A 5 -41.38 15.22 24.86
N SER A 6 -40.77 14.05 25.09
CA SER A 6 -39.63 13.59 24.30
C SER A 6 -40.12 13.04 22.95
N LEU A 7 -39.66 13.65 21.86
CA LEU A 7 -39.92 13.27 20.45
C LEU A 7 -38.98 12.16 19.94
N ILE A 8 -38.29 11.43 20.84
CA ILE A 8 -37.30 10.43 20.45
C ILE A 8 -37.92 9.03 20.54
N ILE A 9 -38.42 8.54 19.40
CA ILE A 9 -38.72 7.13 19.23
C ILE A 9 -37.39 6.37 19.27
N SER A 10 -37.19 5.56 20.31
CA SER A 10 -36.05 4.65 20.39
C SER A 10 -36.09 3.68 19.19
N PRO A 11 -34.99 3.48 18.44
CA PRO A 11 -35.00 2.58 17.30
C PRO A 11 -35.34 1.16 17.79
N SER A 12 -36.43 0.64 17.23
CA SER A 12 -36.89 -0.74 17.39
C SER A 12 -35.74 -1.72 17.19
N LYS A 13 -35.46 -2.54 18.22
CA LYS A 13 -34.64 -3.77 18.11
C LYS A 13 -35.37 -4.79 17.23
N LYS A 14 -35.38 -4.61 15.91
CA LYS A 14 -35.74 -5.68 14.96
C LYS A 14 -34.54 -6.62 14.79
N GLY A 15 -34.69 -7.84 15.28
CA GLY A 15 -33.73 -8.92 15.12
C GLY A 15 -33.56 -9.39 13.67
N LYS A 16 -32.29 -9.54 13.26
CA LYS A 16 -31.71 -10.48 12.27
C LYS A 16 -32.52 -10.88 11.00
N PRO A 17 -32.54 -10.04 9.94
CA PRO A 17 -32.77 -10.50 8.55
C PRO A 17 -31.52 -11.10 7.89
N ILE A 18 -30.33 -10.79 8.40
CA ILE A 18 -29.05 -10.99 7.70
C ILE A 18 -28.65 -12.48 7.61
N ALA A 19 -28.88 -13.27 8.66
CA ALA A 19 -28.44 -14.67 8.70
C ALA A 19 -29.22 -15.57 7.73
N ARG A 20 -30.55 -15.41 7.63
CA ARG A 20 -31.40 -16.15 6.68
C ARG A 20 -31.08 -15.77 5.24
N ALA A 21 -30.86 -14.48 4.96
CA ALA A 21 -30.47 -14.01 3.64
C ALA A 21 -29.10 -14.56 3.21
N ARG A 22 -28.11 -14.59 4.12
CA ARG A 22 -26.79 -15.20 3.88
C ARG A 22 -26.89 -16.69 3.60
N LYS A 23 -27.66 -17.44 4.39
CA LYS A 23 -27.88 -18.88 4.18
C LYS A 23 -28.53 -19.15 2.82
N ARG A 24 -29.57 -18.39 2.46
CA ARG A 24 -30.23 -18.51 1.15
C ARG A 24 -29.27 -18.28 -0.02
N LEU A 25 -28.38 -17.28 0.07
CA LEU A 25 -27.36 -17.04 -0.95
C LEU A 25 -26.31 -18.16 -1.00
N ALA A 26 -25.90 -18.66 0.17
CA ALA A 26 -24.98 -19.80 0.27
C ALA A 26 -25.56 -21.09 -0.35
N ASP A 27 -26.87 -21.27 -0.31
CA ASP A 27 -27.55 -22.46 -0.86
C ASP A 27 -27.96 -22.30 -2.35
N ALA A 28 -28.03 -21.07 -2.87
CA ALA A 28 -28.45 -20.82 -4.26
C ALA A 28 -27.45 -21.37 -5.29
N PRO A 29 -27.88 -21.98 -6.41
CA PRO A 29 -26.96 -22.44 -7.44
C PRO A 29 -26.21 -21.26 -8.09
N PRO A 30 -25.00 -21.49 -8.64
CA PRO A 30 -24.34 -20.51 -9.49
C PRO A 30 -25.21 -20.12 -10.70
N ILE A 31 -25.02 -18.89 -11.18
CA ILE A 31 -25.73 -18.31 -12.32
C ILE A 31 -24.69 -17.84 -13.33
N ASP A 32 -24.90 -18.10 -14.61
CA ASP A 32 -23.92 -17.78 -15.65
C ASP A 32 -24.09 -16.34 -16.12
N PHE A 33 -22.97 -15.60 -16.19
CA PHE A 33 -22.94 -14.22 -16.67
C PHE A 33 -21.84 -14.04 -17.71
N THR A 34 -22.12 -13.25 -18.75
CA THR A 34 -21.09 -12.71 -19.64
C THR A 34 -20.58 -11.37 -19.09
N ILE A 35 -19.27 -11.27 -18.91
CA ILE A 35 -18.61 -10.10 -18.33
C ILE A 35 -18.40 -9.05 -19.41
N THR A 36 -18.93 -7.84 -19.20
CA THR A 36 -18.88 -6.76 -20.20
C THR A 36 -17.64 -5.89 -20.07
N ASN A 37 -17.24 -5.59 -18.83
CA ASN A 37 -16.09 -4.73 -18.51
C ASN A 37 -15.63 -5.00 -17.07
N LEU A 38 -14.67 -4.21 -16.59
CA LEU A 38 -14.19 -4.24 -15.21
C LEU A 38 -14.55 -2.95 -14.47
N ALA A 39 -14.82 -3.06 -13.17
CA ALA A 39 -14.79 -1.93 -12.25
C ALA A 39 -13.32 -1.57 -11.93
N HIS A 40 -13.06 -0.34 -11.46
CA HIS A 40 -11.70 0.14 -11.18
C HIS A 40 -10.91 -0.71 -10.17
N ASP A 41 -11.59 -1.52 -9.34
CA ASP A 41 -10.96 -2.46 -8.40
C ASP A 41 -10.66 -3.84 -9.00
N GLY A 42 -10.91 -4.01 -10.31
CA GLY A 42 -10.61 -5.21 -11.08
C GLY A 42 -11.68 -6.30 -11.01
N ARG A 43 -12.86 -6.02 -10.44
CA ARG A 43 -13.99 -6.95 -10.51
C ARG A 43 -14.70 -6.85 -11.86
N GLY A 44 -15.05 -7.99 -12.44
CA GLY A 44 -15.91 -8.07 -13.60
C GLY A 44 -17.26 -7.42 -13.35
N VAL A 45 -17.83 -6.79 -14.37
CA VAL A 45 -19.15 -6.19 -14.33
C VAL A 45 -20.01 -6.92 -15.35
N ALA A 46 -21.20 -7.31 -14.91
CA ALA A 46 -22.24 -7.85 -15.77
C ALA A 46 -23.60 -7.29 -15.34
N VAL A 47 -24.62 -7.58 -16.13
CA VAL A 47 -26.00 -7.14 -15.90
C VAL A 47 -26.91 -8.35 -16.02
N TYR A 48 -27.96 -8.39 -15.20
CA TYR A 48 -29.05 -9.34 -15.38
C TYR A 48 -29.82 -9.02 -16.67
N GLU A 49 -29.71 -9.91 -17.64
CA GLU A 49 -30.40 -9.88 -18.94
C GLU A 49 -31.82 -10.46 -18.85
N THR A 50 -32.70 -10.03 -19.77
CA THR A 50 -34.11 -10.48 -19.85
C THR A 50 -34.32 -11.76 -20.63
N ASP A 51 -33.40 -12.07 -21.54
CA ASP A 51 -33.45 -13.17 -22.51
C ASP A 51 -32.61 -14.39 -22.08
N ASN A 52 -31.97 -14.32 -20.92
CA ASN A 52 -31.21 -15.43 -20.34
C ASN A 52 -32.06 -16.21 -19.33
N GLU A 53 -32.34 -17.48 -19.62
CA GLU A 53 -33.20 -18.35 -18.79
C GLU A 53 -32.66 -18.58 -17.37
N SER A 54 -31.35 -18.43 -17.15
CA SER A 54 -30.74 -18.56 -15.83
C SER A 54 -30.89 -17.31 -14.97
N HIS A 55 -31.22 -16.17 -15.58
CA HIS A 55 -31.41 -14.90 -14.90
C HIS A 55 -32.82 -14.77 -14.33
N ASN A 56 -32.93 -14.17 -13.14
CA ASN A 56 -34.23 -13.81 -12.59
C ASN A 56 -34.77 -12.57 -13.34
N PRO A 57 -35.93 -12.65 -14.03
CA PRO A 57 -36.49 -11.53 -14.77
C PRO A 57 -36.77 -10.29 -13.90
N ASP A 58 -37.09 -10.47 -12.62
CA ASP A 58 -37.34 -9.37 -11.67
C ASP A 58 -36.07 -8.54 -11.40
N LYS A 59 -34.90 -9.06 -11.76
CA LYS A 59 -33.61 -8.38 -11.60
C LYS A 59 -33.10 -7.78 -12.89
N ALA A 60 -33.84 -7.84 -14.00
CA ALA A 60 -33.40 -7.29 -15.29
C ALA A 60 -32.83 -5.86 -15.15
N GLY A 61 -31.66 -5.62 -15.75
CA GLY A 61 -30.94 -4.34 -15.68
C GLY A 61 -30.13 -4.11 -14.39
N LYS A 62 -30.25 -4.98 -13.39
CA LYS A 62 -29.45 -4.88 -12.16
C LYS A 62 -28.00 -5.30 -12.42
N LYS A 63 -27.04 -4.54 -11.90
CA LYS A 63 -25.60 -4.83 -12.02
C LYS A 63 -25.15 -5.92 -11.04
N ILE A 64 -24.19 -6.74 -11.45
CA ILE A 64 -23.43 -7.63 -10.58
C ILE A 64 -21.93 -7.39 -10.75
N PHE A 65 -21.21 -7.31 -9.63
CA PHE A 65 -19.75 -7.25 -9.58
C PHE A 65 -19.18 -8.62 -9.27
N VAL A 66 -18.40 -9.18 -10.18
CA VAL A 66 -17.93 -10.56 -10.18
C VAL A 66 -16.42 -10.59 -9.97
N SER A 67 -15.99 -11.10 -8.83
CA SER A 67 -14.56 -11.34 -8.60
C SER A 67 -14.06 -12.54 -9.42
N PHE A 68 -12.78 -12.51 -9.79
CA PHE A 68 -12.09 -13.57 -10.55
C PHE A 68 -12.53 -13.76 -12.01
N ALA A 69 -13.21 -12.77 -12.56
CA ALA A 69 -13.75 -12.76 -13.90
C ALA A 69 -13.13 -11.61 -14.70
N LEU A 70 -12.80 -11.89 -15.97
CA LEU A 70 -12.18 -10.96 -16.90
C LEU A 70 -13.16 -10.58 -18.01
N PRO A 71 -12.93 -9.46 -18.73
CA PRO A 71 -13.81 -9.04 -19.83
C PRO A 71 -14.01 -10.12 -20.88
N ASN A 72 -15.22 -10.16 -21.44
CA ASN A 72 -15.68 -11.06 -22.50
C ASN A 72 -15.81 -12.54 -22.11
N GLU A 73 -15.49 -12.91 -20.87
CA GLU A 73 -15.70 -14.26 -20.38
C GLU A 73 -17.16 -14.52 -20.06
N THR A 74 -17.61 -15.75 -20.31
CA THR A 74 -18.84 -16.26 -19.69
C THR A 74 -18.45 -17.11 -18.50
N VAL A 75 -18.92 -16.74 -17.32
CA VAL A 75 -18.51 -17.34 -16.05
C VAL A 75 -19.69 -17.77 -15.20
N SER A 76 -19.53 -18.86 -14.47
CA SER A 76 -20.53 -19.31 -13.51
C SER A 76 -20.31 -18.64 -12.17
N VAL A 77 -21.26 -17.80 -11.75
CA VAL A 77 -21.11 -16.88 -10.61
C VAL A 77 -21.88 -17.37 -9.41
N LYS A 78 -21.18 -17.53 -8.28
CA LYS A 78 -21.81 -17.68 -6.97
C LYS A 78 -22.06 -16.31 -6.36
N VAL A 79 -23.31 -15.91 -6.22
CA VAL A 79 -23.68 -14.65 -5.56
C VAL A 79 -23.32 -14.71 -4.07
N THR A 80 -22.52 -13.77 -3.59
CA THR A 80 -22.04 -13.68 -2.20
C THR A 80 -22.78 -12.60 -1.40
N SER A 81 -23.30 -11.58 -2.08
CA SER A 81 -23.97 -10.44 -1.48
C SER A 81 -25.03 -9.86 -2.43
N SER A 82 -26.15 -9.43 -1.89
CA SER A 82 -27.24 -8.81 -2.66
C SER A 82 -27.67 -7.51 -1.99
N LYS A 83 -27.48 -6.39 -2.68
CA LYS A 83 -27.94 -5.06 -2.28
C LYS A 83 -29.08 -4.61 -3.20
N LYS A 84 -29.66 -3.43 -2.94
CA LYS A 84 -30.79 -2.90 -3.72
C LYS A 84 -30.38 -2.62 -5.18
N THR A 85 -29.26 -1.94 -5.38
CA THR A 85 -28.82 -1.44 -6.69
C THR A 85 -27.87 -2.39 -7.43
N PHE A 86 -27.20 -3.29 -6.72
CA PHE A 86 -26.26 -4.25 -7.31
C PHE A 86 -26.12 -5.52 -6.46
N GLU A 87 -25.49 -6.53 -7.04
CA GLU A 87 -25.07 -7.75 -6.37
C GLU A 87 -23.55 -7.94 -6.49
N GLU A 88 -23.00 -8.80 -5.64
CA GLU A 88 -21.59 -9.18 -5.69
C GLU A 88 -21.51 -10.70 -5.71
N GLY A 89 -20.54 -11.24 -6.44
CA GLY A 89 -20.34 -12.66 -6.57
C GLY A 89 -18.91 -13.04 -6.93
N ASP A 90 -18.66 -14.34 -6.93
CA ASP A 90 -17.38 -14.92 -7.31
C ASP A 90 -17.57 -15.84 -8.51
N ALA A 91 -16.75 -15.68 -9.55
CA ALA A 91 -16.64 -16.68 -10.60
C ALA A 91 -16.10 -17.99 -10.00
N LYS A 92 -16.83 -19.08 -10.19
CA LYS A 92 -16.48 -20.44 -9.76
C LYS A 92 -15.94 -21.29 -10.91
N ALA A 93 -16.37 -21.00 -12.13
CA ALA A 93 -15.89 -21.66 -13.33
C ALA A 93 -15.96 -20.69 -14.52
N ILE A 94 -15.08 -20.89 -15.49
CA ILE A 94 -15.18 -20.26 -16.81
C ILE A 94 -15.95 -21.23 -17.70
N ILE A 95 -17.07 -20.79 -18.25
CA ILE A 95 -17.97 -21.60 -19.08
C ILE A 95 -17.53 -21.55 -20.54
N SER A 96 -17.20 -20.36 -21.03
CA SER A 96 -16.71 -20.15 -22.39
C SER A 96 -15.91 -18.84 -22.51
N ASN A 97 -15.21 -18.69 -23.63
CA ASN A 97 -14.43 -17.50 -23.99
C ASN A 97 -13.40 -17.10 -22.92
N PRO A 98 -12.54 -18.02 -22.44
CA PRO A 98 -11.52 -17.64 -21.47
C PRO A 98 -10.66 -16.50 -22.04
N HIS A 99 -10.43 -15.47 -21.24
CA HIS A 99 -9.60 -14.35 -21.68
C HIS A 99 -8.19 -14.86 -22.06
N PRO A 100 -7.57 -14.39 -23.17
CA PRO A 100 -6.28 -14.91 -23.63
C PRO A 100 -5.15 -14.79 -22.61
N GLN A 101 -5.24 -13.78 -21.74
CA GLN A 101 -4.30 -13.51 -20.65
C GLN A 101 -4.72 -14.10 -19.30
N ARG A 102 -5.75 -14.95 -19.25
CA ARG A 102 -6.09 -15.68 -18.04
C ARG A 102 -4.96 -16.64 -17.70
N GLN A 103 -4.60 -16.71 -16.42
CA GLN A 103 -3.63 -17.67 -15.92
C GLN A 103 -4.14 -18.36 -14.66
N THR A 104 -3.49 -19.48 -14.33
CA THR A 104 -3.62 -20.10 -13.01
C THR A 104 -2.93 -19.20 -11.98
N PRO A 105 -3.61 -18.78 -10.90
CA PRO A 105 -2.99 -18.03 -9.81
C PRO A 105 -1.77 -18.78 -9.23
N PRO A 106 -0.62 -18.13 -9.03
CA PRO A 106 0.54 -18.77 -8.41
C PRO A 106 0.28 -19.15 -6.95
N CYS A 107 -0.51 -18.37 -6.20
CA CYS A 107 -0.82 -18.65 -4.80
C CYS A 107 -2.02 -19.59 -4.67
N PRO A 108 -1.90 -20.73 -3.96
CA PRO A 108 -3.01 -21.66 -3.75
C PRO A 108 -4.16 -21.05 -2.92
N HIS A 109 -3.88 -20.00 -2.14
CA HIS A 109 -4.87 -19.33 -1.29
C HIS A 109 -5.63 -18.20 -1.97
N PHE A 110 -5.34 -17.90 -3.25
CA PHE A 110 -5.82 -16.71 -3.94
C PHE A 110 -7.34 -16.49 -3.87
N THR A 111 -8.12 -17.57 -3.90
CA THR A 111 -9.59 -17.48 -3.90
C THR A 111 -10.20 -17.17 -2.53
N VAL A 112 -9.42 -17.28 -1.45
CA VAL A 112 -9.86 -17.12 -0.06
C VAL A 112 -9.20 -15.90 0.60
N CYS A 113 -7.87 -15.79 0.47
CA CYS A 113 -7.08 -14.72 1.04
C CYS A 113 -7.46 -13.36 0.43
N GLY A 114 -7.69 -12.35 1.28
CA GLY A 114 -8.02 -11.00 0.84
C GLY A 114 -6.83 -10.15 0.36
N GLY A 115 -5.62 -10.72 0.31
CA GLY A 115 -4.40 -9.99 -0.01
C GLY A 115 -4.19 -9.69 -1.50
N CYS A 116 -4.69 -10.55 -2.39
CA CYS A 116 -4.56 -10.40 -3.85
C CYS A 116 -5.94 -10.47 -4.51
N SER A 117 -6.14 -9.76 -5.61
CA SER A 117 -7.41 -9.73 -6.34
C SER A 117 -7.29 -10.13 -7.81
N LEU A 118 -6.08 -10.10 -8.39
CA LEU A 118 -5.87 -10.21 -9.84
C LEU A 118 -4.97 -11.36 -10.30
N GLN A 119 -4.59 -12.31 -9.44
CA GLN A 119 -3.67 -13.40 -9.84
C GLN A 119 -4.19 -14.32 -10.95
N HIS A 120 -5.49 -14.31 -11.22
CA HIS A 120 -6.12 -15.03 -12.33
C HIS A 120 -5.88 -14.37 -13.70
N TRP A 121 -5.29 -13.19 -13.73
CA TRP A 121 -4.86 -12.47 -14.93
C TRP A 121 -3.34 -12.43 -14.95
N ASP A 122 -2.69 -12.62 -16.11
CA ASP A 122 -1.27 -12.35 -16.25
C ASP A 122 -0.92 -10.91 -15.84
N ALA A 123 0.32 -10.70 -15.42
CA ALA A 123 0.70 -9.42 -14.83
C ALA A 123 0.82 -8.27 -15.87
N ASP A 124 1.00 -8.58 -17.15
CA ASP A 124 1.03 -7.56 -18.21
C ASP A 124 -0.37 -7.01 -18.49
N GLY A 125 -1.38 -7.88 -18.53
CA GLY A 125 -2.78 -7.49 -18.63
C GLY A 125 -3.26 -6.73 -17.38
N GLN A 126 -2.79 -7.11 -16.19
CA GLN A 126 -3.07 -6.34 -14.97
C GLN A 126 -2.58 -4.89 -15.07
N ILE A 127 -1.31 -4.67 -15.43
CA ILE A 127 -0.76 -3.31 -15.46
C ILE A 127 -1.35 -2.48 -16.61
N ALA A 128 -1.67 -3.11 -17.75
CA ALA A 128 -2.41 -2.46 -18.84
C ALA A 128 -3.82 -2.01 -18.39
N PHE A 129 -4.53 -2.83 -17.62
CA PHE A 129 -5.81 -2.45 -17.02
C PHE A 129 -5.66 -1.30 -16.03
N LYS A 130 -4.65 -1.33 -15.15
CA LYS A 130 -4.38 -0.21 -14.23
C LYS A 130 -4.12 1.10 -15.01
N GLN A 131 -3.41 1.02 -16.13
CA GLN A 131 -3.17 2.17 -17.03
C GLN A 131 -4.48 2.71 -17.64
N SER A 132 -5.41 1.84 -18.03
CA SER A 132 -6.72 2.27 -18.55
C SER A 132 -7.55 2.98 -17.48
N VAL A 133 -7.53 2.49 -16.23
CA VAL A 133 -8.22 3.14 -15.10
C VAL A 133 -7.70 4.57 -14.88
N LEU A 134 -6.38 4.78 -14.91
CA LEU A 134 -5.81 6.13 -14.80
C LEU A 134 -6.25 7.02 -15.98
N SER A 135 -6.20 6.49 -17.20
CA SER A 135 -6.62 7.21 -18.42
C SER A 135 -8.07 7.66 -18.37
N GLU A 136 -8.98 6.77 -17.98
CA GLU A 136 -10.41 7.05 -17.82
C GLU A 136 -10.65 8.13 -16.74
N LEU A 137 -9.97 8.04 -15.59
CA LEU A 137 -10.13 9.00 -14.51
C LEU A 137 -9.61 10.40 -14.90
N LEU A 138 -8.46 10.49 -15.57
CA LEU A 138 -7.97 11.78 -16.07
C LEU A 138 -8.91 12.36 -17.13
N ALA A 139 -9.39 11.55 -18.08
CA ALA A 139 -10.33 11.99 -19.11
C ALA A 139 -11.64 12.52 -18.50
N HIS A 140 -12.26 11.73 -17.62
CA HIS A 140 -13.63 12.00 -17.16
C HIS A 140 -13.69 12.96 -15.97
N GLN A 141 -12.68 12.96 -15.08
CA GLN A 141 -12.71 13.76 -13.86
C GLN A 141 -11.84 15.03 -13.96
N ALA A 142 -10.66 14.94 -14.58
CA ALA A 142 -9.80 16.10 -14.80
C ALA A 142 -10.13 16.83 -16.12
N GLY A 143 -10.75 16.14 -17.09
CA GLY A 143 -11.09 16.70 -18.40
C GLY A 143 -9.87 16.85 -19.31
N VAL A 144 -8.79 16.10 -19.06
CA VAL A 144 -7.52 16.21 -19.80
C VAL A 144 -6.91 14.84 -20.12
N GLN A 145 -5.93 14.86 -21.01
CA GLN A 145 -4.99 13.76 -21.27
C GLN A 145 -3.57 14.30 -21.15
N PRO A 146 -2.59 13.47 -20.76
CA PRO A 146 -1.19 13.87 -20.82
C PRO A 146 -0.74 14.00 -22.28
N ASP A 147 0.22 14.88 -22.54
CA ASP A 147 0.88 14.96 -23.85
C ASP A 147 1.54 13.61 -24.22
N ASN A 148 2.11 12.92 -23.22
CA ASN A 148 2.79 11.64 -23.39
C ASN A 148 2.34 10.63 -22.31
N TRP A 149 1.85 9.48 -22.76
CA TRP A 149 1.66 8.32 -21.89
C TRP A 149 2.99 7.60 -21.68
N LEU A 150 3.42 7.49 -20.43
CA LEU A 150 4.64 6.76 -20.06
C LEU A 150 4.39 5.25 -20.18
N PRO A 151 5.41 4.46 -20.60
CA PRO A 151 5.32 3.02 -20.50
C PRO A 151 5.16 2.60 -19.03
N PRO A 152 4.35 1.56 -18.73
CA PRO A 152 4.18 1.13 -17.35
C PRO A 152 5.49 0.71 -16.68
N LEU A 153 5.73 1.21 -15.48
CA LEU A 153 6.93 0.91 -14.72
C LEU A 153 6.72 -0.38 -13.93
N VAL A 154 7.42 -1.43 -14.36
CA VAL A 154 7.29 -2.79 -13.80
C VAL A 154 8.57 -3.24 -13.10
N GLY A 155 8.43 -4.07 -12.07
CA GLY A 155 9.53 -4.69 -11.34
C GLY A 155 9.22 -6.14 -10.99
N ASP A 156 9.69 -6.59 -9.85
CA ASP A 156 9.39 -7.90 -9.28
C ASP A 156 7.90 -8.02 -9.00
N ARG A 157 7.31 -9.13 -9.46
CA ARG A 157 5.86 -9.42 -9.39
C ARG A 157 5.51 -10.42 -8.27
N LEU A 158 6.49 -11.20 -7.85
CA LEU A 158 6.43 -12.12 -6.72
C LEU A 158 7.60 -11.83 -5.78
N GLY A 159 7.50 -12.24 -4.52
CA GLY A 159 8.54 -12.04 -3.50
C GLY A 159 8.86 -10.57 -3.19
N TYR A 160 8.11 -9.63 -3.77
CA TYR A 160 8.49 -8.22 -3.77
C TYR A 160 8.16 -7.52 -2.46
N ARG A 161 7.12 -7.99 -1.73
CA ARG A 161 6.52 -7.23 -0.64
C ARG A 161 7.40 -7.32 0.60
N THR A 162 8.01 -6.20 0.96
CA THR A 162 8.96 -6.08 2.09
C THR A 162 8.32 -5.75 3.43
N LYS A 163 7.02 -5.42 3.48
CA LYS A 163 6.30 -5.15 4.73
C LYS A 163 4.91 -5.77 4.77
N ALA A 164 4.55 -6.34 5.91
CA ALA A 164 3.20 -6.87 6.13
C ALA A 164 2.79 -6.83 7.61
N ARG A 165 1.48 -6.73 7.85
CA ARG A 165 0.87 -6.97 9.15
C ARG A 165 0.03 -8.24 9.05
N MET A 166 0.48 -9.29 9.71
CA MET A 166 -0.19 -10.59 9.76
C MET A 166 -1.00 -10.69 11.04
N GLY A 167 -2.28 -11.02 10.93
CA GLY A 167 -3.10 -11.35 12.08
C GLY A 167 -2.71 -12.72 12.64
N VAL A 168 -2.86 -12.86 13.95
CA VAL A 168 -2.61 -14.11 14.68
C VAL A 168 -3.87 -14.49 15.45
N ARG A 169 -4.20 -15.79 15.42
CA ARG A 169 -5.32 -16.33 16.20
C ARG A 169 -5.12 -17.79 16.51
N PHE A 170 -5.12 -18.16 17.79
CA PHE A 170 -5.21 -19.57 18.18
C PHE A 170 -6.63 -20.12 17.95
N VAL A 171 -6.72 -21.33 17.39
CA VAL A 171 -7.98 -22.01 17.10
C VAL A 171 -8.03 -23.31 17.88
N ALA A 172 -8.69 -23.29 19.05
CA ALA A 172 -8.76 -24.43 19.97
C ALA A 172 -9.22 -25.73 19.32
N LYS A 173 -10.21 -25.69 18.41
CA LYS A 173 -10.69 -26.89 17.69
C LYS A 173 -9.65 -27.55 16.78
N LYS A 174 -8.65 -26.78 16.33
CA LYS A 174 -7.54 -27.24 15.48
C LYS A 174 -6.26 -27.47 16.29
N GLU A 175 -6.27 -27.10 17.57
CA GLU A 175 -5.08 -27.07 18.44
C GLU A 175 -3.87 -26.37 17.78
N SER A 176 -4.14 -25.31 17.01
CA SER A 176 -3.13 -24.65 16.19
C SER A 176 -3.42 -23.15 16.03
N ALA A 177 -2.36 -22.36 15.91
CA ALA A 177 -2.42 -20.95 15.57
C ALA A 177 -2.59 -20.73 14.06
N LEU A 178 -3.40 -19.74 13.71
CA LEU A 178 -3.42 -19.13 12.39
C LEU A 178 -2.51 -17.90 12.42
N VAL A 179 -1.65 -17.78 11.42
CA VAL A 179 -0.83 -16.60 11.14
C VAL A 179 -1.05 -16.26 9.67
N GLY A 180 -1.45 -15.03 9.36
CA GLY A 180 -1.68 -14.64 7.98
C GLY A 180 -2.57 -13.43 7.80
N PHE A 181 -3.28 -13.39 6.69
CA PHE A 181 -4.13 -12.26 6.30
C PHE A 181 -5.61 -12.58 6.48
N ARG A 182 -6.45 -11.55 6.44
CA ARG A 182 -7.90 -11.74 6.49
C ARG A 182 -8.40 -12.37 5.20
N GLU A 183 -9.42 -13.20 5.34
CA GLU A 183 -10.24 -13.66 4.23
C GLU A 183 -10.92 -12.47 3.54
N ARG A 184 -11.17 -12.60 2.24
CA ARG A 184 -11.85 -11.56 1.47
C ARG A 184 -13.26 -11.29 2.00
N GLY A 185 -13.59 -10.02 2.25
CA GLY A 185 -14.92 -9.60 2.70
C GLY A 185 -15.30 -10.10 4.10
N SER A 186 -14.31 -10.55 4.89
CA SER A 186 -14.52 -11.24 6.16
C SER A 186 -13.52 -10.76 7.21
N ASN A 187 -13.87 -10.92 8.49
CA ASN A 187 -12.98 -10.66 9.62
C ASN A 187 -12.21 -11.93 10.05
N PHE A 188 -12.46 -13.07 9.42
CA PHE A 188 -11.73 -14.31 9.68
C PHE A 188 -10.33 -14.25 9.07
N LEU A 189 -9.38 -14.94 9.70
CA LEU A 189 -8.05 -15.15 9.14
C LEU A 189 -8.09 -16.32 8.18
N SER A 190 -7.44 -16.14 7.03
CA SER A 190 -7.23 -17.21 6.07
C SER A 190 -6.23 -18.22 6.64
N GLU A 191 -6.49 -19.49 6.37
CA GLU A 191 -5.51 -20.55 6.62
C GLU A 191 -4.47 -20.51 5.50
N LEU A 192 -3.34 -19.85 5.76
CA LEU A 192 -2.25 -19.65 4.79
C LEU A 192 -1.05 -20.48 5.20
N ASN A 193 -0.48 -21.32 4.34
CA ASN A 193 0.83 -21.94 4.59
C ASN A 193 1.99 -21.21 3.89
N GLU A 194 1.68 -20.42 2.85
CA GLU A 194 2.65 -19.66 2.07
C GLU A 194 2.04 -18.37 1.49
N CYS A 195 2.90 -17.41 1.18
CA CYS A 195 2.53 -16.16 0.51
C CYS A 195 3.58 -15.78 -0.54
N HIS A 196 3.24 -15.97 -1.82
CA HIS A 196 4.18 -15.79 -2.94
C HIS A 196 4.51 -14.34 -3.26
N ILE A 197 3.71 -13.36 -2.80
CA ILE A 197 4.02 -11.93 -2.99
C ILE A 197 4.86 -11.35 -1.85
N LEU A 198 4.88 -12.01 -0.68
CA LEU A 198 5.70 -11.60 0.46
C LEU A 198 7.14 -12.04 0.23
N ASP A 199 8.10 -11.26 0.74
CA ASP A 199 9.52 -11.62 0.70
C ASP A 199 9.72 -13.09 1.07
N PRO A 200 10.43 -13.89 0.25
CA PRO A 200 10.51 -15.34 0.41
C PRO A 200 11.06 -15.78 1.76
N ARG A 201 11.86 -14.93 2.43
CA ARG A 201 12.37 -15.17 3.78
C ARG A 201 11.26 -15.27 4.82
N ILE A 202 10.09 -14.65 4.59
CA ILE A 202 8.90 -14.77 5.45
C ILE A 202 7.78 -15.53 4.76
N GLY A 203 7.56 -15.29 3.46
CA GLY A 203 6.46 -15.84 2.68
C GLY A 203 6.36 -17.37 2.74
N PHE A 204 7.50 -18.06 2.82
CA PHE A 204 7.56 -19.53 2.93
C PHE A 204 7.81 -20.04 4.36
N GLU A 205 7.89 -19.14 5.35
CA GLU A 205 8.08 -19.46 6.77
C GLU A 205 6.77 -19.35 7.57
N ILE A 206 5.63 -19.10 6.92
CA ILE A 206 4.34 -18.91 7.59
C ILE A 206 3.96 -20.14 8.42
N GLU A 207 4.18 -21.36 7.90
CA GLU A 207 3.90 -22.59 8.65
C GLU A 207 4.78 -22.72 9.92
N ASN A 208 6.05 -22.36 9.83
CA ASN A 208 6.97 -22.35 10.97
C ASN A 208 6.57 -21.30 12.01
N LEU A 209 6.11 -20.13 11.57
CA LEU A 209 5.57 -19.10 12.47
C LEU A 209 4.30 -19.60 13.18
N LYS A 210 3.38 -20.29 12.50
CA LYS A 210 2.23 -20.91 13.18
C LYS A 210 2.65 -21.93 14.22
N ALA A 211 3.60 -22.80 13.87
CA ALA A 211 4.11 -23.81 14.79
C ALA A 211 4.70 -23.15 16.05
N LEU A 212 5.56 -22.15 15.88
CA LEU A 212 6.13 -21.37 16.99
C LEU A 212 5.03 -20.79 17.88
N ILE A 213 4.11 -19.99 17.31
CA ILE A 213 3.04 -19.33 18.08
C ILE A 213 2.17 -20.36 18.80
N THR A 214 1.90 -21.52 18.19
CA THR A 214 1.12 -22.60 18.81
C THR A 214 1.76 -23.09 20.12
N THR A 215 3.10 -23.08 20.21
CA THR A 215 3.83 -23.56 21.40
C THR A 215 3.91 -22.54 22.55
N LEU A 216 3.48 -21.30 22.32
CA LEU A 216 3.57 -20.25 23.34
C LEU A 216 2.44 -20.36 24.36
N ASP A 217 2.74 -20.06 25.61
CA ASP A 217 1.74 -19.94 26.68
C ASP A 217 0.82 -18.74 26.40
N ALA A 218 1.38 -17.63 25.91
CA ALA A 218 0.65 -16.42 25.56
C ALA A 218 -0.05 -16.45 24.18
N ARG A 219 -0.18 -17.61 23.51
CA ARG A 219 -0.69 -17.74 22.13
C ARG A 219 -2.07 -17.11 21.88
N ASP A 220 -2.96 -17.11 22.88
CA ASP A 220 -4.29 -16.48 22.80
C ASP A 220 -4.23 -14.94 22.93
N HIS A 221 -3.07 -14.40 23.30
CA HIS A 221 -2.83 -12.99 23.59
C HIS A 221 -1.83 -12.35 22.62
N ILE A 222 -1.48 -13.02 21.53
CA ILE A 222 -0.69 -12.49 20.42
C ILE A 222 -1.64 -12.19 19.26
N PRO A 223 -2.10 -10.94 19.07
CA PRO A 223 -3.08 -10.62 18.02
C PRO A 223 -2.47 -10.45 16.62
N GLN A 224 -1.18 -10.14 16.53
CA GLN A 224 -0.54 -9.85 15.24
C GLN A 224 0.99 -9.97 15.28
N LEU A 225 1.56 -10.17 14.10
CA LEU A 225 2.97 -10.00 13.79
C LEU A 225 3.10 -8.89 12.74
N GLU A 226 3.97 -7.91 12.97
CA GLU A 226 4.37 -6.96 11.93
C GLU A 226 5.75 -7.33 11.42
N VAL A 227 5.91 -7.44 10.11
CA VAL A 227 7.17 -7.82 9.47
C VAL A 227 7.67 -6.70 8.59
N ALA A 228 8.98 -6.48 8.63
CA ALA A 228 9.69 -5.57 7.76
C ALA A 228 11.01 -6.21 7.30
N MET A 229 11.30 -6.05 6.02
CA MET A 229 12.46 -6.62 5.36
C MET A 229 13.27 -5.49 4.73
N GLY A 230 14.56 -5.48 5.02
CA GLY A 230 15.57 -4.71 4.31
C GLY A 230 16.41 -5.62 3.41
N GLU A 231 17.53 -5.06 2.99
CA GLU A 231 18.56 -5.71 2.19
C GLU A 231 19.79 -5.98 3.04
N THR A 232 20.54 -7.01 2.67
CA THR A 232 21.89 -7.23 3.20
C THR A 232 22.89 -6.63 2.22
N LEU A 233 23.64 -5.64 2.70
CA LEU A 233 24.55 -4.80 1.95
C LEU A 233 25.99 -5.06 2.43
N SER A 234 26.88 -5.43 1.52
CA SER A 234 28.26 -5.79 1.85
C SER A 234 29.05 -4.65 2.51
N HIS A 235 28.71 -3.40 2.20
CA HIS A 235 29.34 -2.20 2.77
C HIS A 235 28.72 -1.74 4.08
N VAL A 236 27.64 -2.39 4.55
CA VAL A 236 26.95 -2.05 5.81
C VAL A 236 26.90 -3.30 6.69
N PRO A 237 27.88 -3.52 7.59
CA PRO A 237 27.95 -4.72 8.42
C PRO A 237 26.64 -5.04 9.18
N ASP A 238 25.92 -4.01 9.62
CA ASP A 238 24.67 -4.14 10.38
C ASP A 238 23.49 -4.70 9.59
N SER A 239 23.56 -4.63 8.26
CA SER A 239 22.52 -5.10 7.36
C SER A 239 22.43 -6.64 7.26
N ALA A 240 23.31 -7.36 7.97
CA ALA A 240 23.32 -8.82 8.00
C ALA A 240 21.99 -9.42 8.51
N LYS A 241 21.36 -8.78 9.53
CA LYS A 241 20.01 -9.17 10.00
C LYS A 241 18.95 -8.31 9.30
N SER A 242 18.65 -8.61 8.04
CA SER A 242 17.78 -7.79 7.19
C SER A 242 16.29 -8.13 7.27
N VAL A 243 15.86 -8.88 8.29
CA VAL A 243 14.46 -9.24 8.54
C VAL A 243 14.12 -8.94 9.99
N ALA A 244 13.05 -8.19 10.22
CA ALA A 244 12.55 -7.87 11.55
C ALA A 244 11.09 -8.28 11.72
N ILE A 245 10.75 -8.84 12.87
CA ILE A 245 9.36 -9.10 13.26
C ILE A 245 9.07 -8.47 14.62
N ILE A 246 7.96 -7.74 14.68
CA ILE A 246 7.36 -7.23 15.90
C ILE A 246 6.26 -8.19 16.34
N VAL A 247 6.42 -8.78 17.51
CA VAL A 247 5.40 -9.59 18.19
C VAL A 247 4.56 -8.68 19.07
N ARG A 248 3.32 -8.39 18.65
CA ARG A 248 2.35 -7.70 19.51
C ARG A 248 1.83 -8.69 20.55
N HIS A 249 1.89 -8.35 21.82
CA HIS A 249 1.38 -9.20 22.90
C HIS A 249 0.57 -8.40 23.92
N MET A 250 -0.56 -8.96 24.36
CA MET A 250 -1.52 -8.27 25.23
C MET A 250 -1.29 -8.55 26.73
N VAL A 251 -0.39 -9.49 27.04
CA VAL A 251 -0.02 -9.90 28.39
C VAL A 251 1.51 -10.02 28.48
N PRO A 252 2.15 -9.86 29.66
CA PRO A 252 3.57 -10.19 29.82
C PRO A 252 3.86 -11.61 29.35
N LEU A 253 4.94 -11.78 28.58
CA LEU A 253 5.40 -13.10 28.13
C LEU A 253 6.20 -13.78 29.26
N SER A 254 6.06 -15.10 29.38
CA SER A 254 6.89 -15.89 30.30
C SER A 254 8.34 -15.96 29.81
N ASP A 255 9.27 -16.29 30.72
CA ASP A 255 10.67 -16.50 30.34
C ASP A 255 10.82 -17.64 29.30
N ASP A 256 9.95 -18.65 29.38
CA ASP A 256 9.90 -19.76 28.42
C ASP A 256 9.42 -19.30 27.03
N ASP A 257 8.36 -18.48 26.97
CA ASP A 257 7.90 -17.89 25.70
C ASP A 257 8.97 -17.01 25.07
N ILE A 258 9.66 -16.19 25.88
CA ILE A 258 10.75 -15.34 25.42
C ILE A 258 11.92 -16.21 24.91
N ALA A 259 12.26 -17.29 25.61
CA ALA A 259 13.32 -18.21 25.19
C ALA A 259 13.00 -18.90 23.85
N LYS A 260 11.76 -19.40 23.69
CA LYS A 260 11.27 -19.99 22.42
C LYS A 260 11.36 -19.01 21.27
N LEU A 261 10.89 -17.77 21.48
CA LEU A 261 10.99 -16.70 20.47
C LEU A 261 12.45 -16.39 20.13
N LYS A 262 13.32 -16.17 21.13
CA LYS A 262 14.74 -15.88 20.87
C LYS A 262 15.43 -16.99 20.10
N ALA A 263 15.19 -18.26 20.46
CA ALA A 263 15.77 -19.41 19.77
C ALA A 263 15.34 -19.47 18.30
N PHE A 264 14.04 -19.36 18.03
CA PHE A 264 13.50 -19.41 16.67
C PHE A 264 14.07 -18.32 15.75
N PHE A 265 14.18 -17.11 16.28
CA PHE A 265 14.66 -15.94 15.54
C PHE A 265 16.18 -15.94 15.35
N ALA A 266 16.93 -16.43 16.33
CA ALA A 266 18.38 -16.58 16.23
C ALA A 266 18.78 -17.57 15.13
N GLU A 267 18.10 -18.71 15.04
CA GLU A 267 18.33 -19.73 13.99
C GLU A 267 18.18 -19.15 12.57
N ARG A 268 17.27 -18.19 12.41
CA ARG A 268 16.95 -17.55 11.11
C ARG A 268 17.74 -16.26 10.86
N HIS A 269 18.59 -15.84 11.80
CA HIS A 269 19.26 -14.54 11.77
C HIS A 269 18.30 -13.35 11.64
N TRP A 270 17.15 -13.40 12.30
CA TRP A 270 16.15 -12.33 12.29
C TRP A 270 16.25 -11.44 13.53
N GLN A 271 15.76 -10.21 13.39
CA GLN A 271 15.57 -9.27 14.50
C GLN A 271 14.21 -9.53 15.17
N LEU A 272 14.19 -9.54 16.51
CA LEU A 272 12.98 -9.79 17.30
C LEU A 272 12.64 -8.55 18.12
N PHE A 273 11.43 -8.04 17.89
CA PHE A 273 10.86 -6.92 18.64
C PHE A 273 9.61 -7.35 19.38
N LEU A 274 9.37 -6.77 20.54
CA LEU A 274 8.13 -6.92 21.30
C LEU A 274 7.34 -5.60 21.30
N GLN A 275 6.02 -5.72 21.27
CA GLN A 275 5.10 -4.59 21.40
C GLN A 275 4.02 -4.90 22.46
N PRO A 276 4.22 -4.50 23.72
CA PRO A 276 3.24 -4.71 24.79
C PRO A 276 2.03 -3.76 24.72
N LYS A 277 2.19 -2.54 24.19
CA LYS A 277 1.12 -1.52 24.10
C LYS A 277 1.11 -0.80 22.74
N GLY A 278 1.18 0.53 22.73
CA GLY A 278 1.22 1.36 21.52
C GLY A 278 2.51 1.17 20.73
N SER A 279 2.64 1.87 19.60
CA SER A 279 3.83 1.85 18.76
C SER A 279 5.08 2.36 19.48
N ASP A 280 4.90 3.26 20.45
CA ASP A 280 5.92 3.80 21.35
C ASP A 280 6.56 2.75 22.27
N THR A 281 5.95 1.58 22.42
CA THR A 281 6.47 0.49 23.28
C THR A 281 7.26 -0.57 22.53
N VAL A 282 7.45 -0.41 21.22
CA VAL A 282 8.23 -1.34 20.41
C VAL A 282 9.69 -1.30 20.85
N HIS A 283 10.24 -2.45 21.22
CA HIS A 283 11.64 -2.57 21.63
C HIS A 283 12.23 -3.89 21.17
N ARG A 284 13.52 -3.88 20.84
CA ARG A 284 14.27 -5.03 20.35
C ARG A 284 14.78 -5.89 21.51
N ILE A 285 14.71 -7.22 21.38
CA ILE A 285 15.11 -8.16 22.45
C ILE A 285 16.07 -9.29 22.04
N ASP A 286 16.46 -9.38 20.76
CA ASP A 286 17.42 -10.40 20.29
C ASP A 286 18.90 -10.01 20.50
N THR A 287 19.18 -8.84 21.04
CA THR A 287 20.53 -8.37 21.37
C THR A 287 20.52 -7.55 22.65
N ASP A 288 21.57 -7.68 23.46
CA ASP A 288 21.76 -6.83 24.64
C ASP A 288 22.27 -5.44 24.20
N GLY A 289 21.76 -4.37 24.83
CA GLY A 289 22.21 -3.00 24.55
C GLY A 289 21.78 -2.43 23.19
N ALA A 290 20.66 -2.91 22.61
CA ALA A 290 20.06 -2.31 21.42
C ALA A 290 19.85 -0.80 21.63
N ARG A 291 20.48 0.02 20.78
CA ARG A 291 20.39 1.49 20.84
C ARG A 291 19.20 1.97 20.01
N ASP A 292 18.58 3.07 20.43
CA ASP A 292 17.69 3.83 19.55
C ASP A 292 18.49 4.32 18.34
N SER A 293 17.92 4.18 17.16
CA SER A 293 18.61 4.32 15.87
C SER A 293 19.49 5.56 15.73
N SER A 294 20.70 5.38 15.22
CA SER A 294 21.64 6.43 14.81
C SER A 294 22.54 5.88 13.70
N LEU A 295 22.52 6.44 12.50
CA LEU A 295 23.37 6.03 11.37
C LEU A 295 24.89 6.22 11.59
N THR A 296 25.34 6.36 12.82
CA THR A 296 26.75 6.43 13.22
C THR A 296 27.14 5.16 13.95
N VAL A 297 28.30 4.60 13.57
CA VAL A 297 29.03 3.58 14.33
C VAL A 297 29.11 4.00 15.81
N PRO A 298 28.80 3.13 16.79
CA PRO A 298 28.60 1.69 16.66
C PRO A 298 27.14 1.26 16.34
N PRO A 299 26.94 0.01 15.92
CA PRO A 299 25.72 -0.53 15.30
C PRO A 299 24.38 -0.24 15.99
N THR A 300 23.31 -0.05 15.21
CA THR A 300 21.98 0.38 15.73
C THR A 300 20.85 -0.62 15.53
N GLY A 301 21.11 -1.67 14.75
CA GLY A 301 20.14 -2.72 14.58
C GLY A 301 18.88 -2.29 13.81
N GLY A 302 19.00 -1.28 12.95
CA GLY A 302 17.97 -0.92 11.97
C GLY A 302 17.89 -1.90 10.79
N LEU A 303 16.99 -1.61 9.85
CA LEU A 303 16.92 -2.24 8.53
C LEU A 303 17.45 -1.27 7.49
N PHE A 304 17.91 -1.79 6.35
CA PHE A 304 18.55 -0.99 5.31
C PHE A 304 17.98 -1.27 3.92
N TYR A 305 17.99 -0.28 3.04
CA TYR A 305 17.84 -0.49 1.60
C TYR A 305 18.74 0.47 0.82
N HIS A 306 19.02 0.12 -0.43
CA HIS A 306 19.96 0.88 -1.27
C HIS A 306 19.33 1.34 -2.59
N LEU A 307 19.62 2.60 -2.95
CA LEU A 307 19.36 3.17 -4.28
C LEU A 307 20.70 3.27 -5.05
N PRO A 308 21.02 2.28 -5.90
CA PRO A 308 22.35 2.18 -6.52
C PRO A 308 22.68 3.35 -7.46
N ASN A 309 21.71 3.82 -8.26
CA ASN A 309 21.94 4.90 -9.23
C ASN A 309 22.22 6.28 -8.60
N PHE A 310 22.02 6.39 -7.28
CA PHE A 310 22.27 7.61 -6.51
C PHE A 310 23.34 7.41 -5.43
N GLU A 311 23.84 6.18 -5.29
CA GLU A 311 24.76 5.76 -4.22
C GLU A 311 24.22 6.13 -2.82
N LEU A 312 22.93 5.89 -2.60
CA LEU A 312 22.25 6.22 -1.34
C LEU A 312 21.89 4.98 -0.55
N THR A 313 22.24 4.96 0.72
CA THR A 313 21.86 3.93 1.68
C THR A 313 20.93 4.52 2.72
N TYR A 314 19.78 3.89 2.92
CA TYR A 314 18.78 4.34 3.89
C TYR A 314 18.70 3.36 5.03
N GLU A 315 18.80 3.85 6.26
CA GLU A 315 18.37 3.11 7.45
C GLU A 315 16.90 3.42 7.72
N PHE A 316 16.17 2.44 8.24
CA PHE A 316 14.81 2.61 8.71
C PHE A 316 14.50 1.63 9.85
N SER A 317 13.56 2.02 10.71
CA SER A 317 12.97 1.16 11.74
C SER A 317 11.89 0.26 11.12
N PRO A 318 11.62 -0.94 11.69
CA PRO A 318 10.49 -1.77 11.25
C PRO A 318 9.13 -1.06 11.27
N LEU A 319 8.98 0.02 12.04
CA LEU A 319 7.76 0.86 12.08
C LEU A 319 7.71 1.92 10.97
N ASP A 320 8.86 2.38 10.46
CA ASP A 320 8.94 3.48 9.51
C ASP A 320 8.27 3.10 8.18
N PHE A 321 7.61 4.05 7.53
CA PHE A 321 7.06 3.79 6.21
C PHE A 321 8.18 3.65 5.17
N THR A 322 8.13 2.58 4.38
CA THR A 322 8.96 2.37 3.20
C THR A 322 8.11 1.80 2.07
N GLN A 323 8.55 2.02 0.83
CA GLN A 323 7.91 1.41 -0.33
C GLN A 323 8.02 -0.10 -0.26
N VAL A 324 6.91 -0.80 -0.47
CA VAL A 324 6.86 -2.25 -0.25
C VAL A 324 7.49 -3.05 -1.38
N ASN A 325 7.72 -2.47 -2.55
CA ASN A 325 8.37 -3.12 -3.69
C ASN A 325 9.64 -2.35 -4.04
N LEU A 326 10.80 -2.79 -3.52
CA LEU A 326 12.07 -2.07 -3.71
C LEU A 326 12.52 -2.04 -5.18
N SER A 327 12.18 -3.07 -5.98
CA SER A 327 12.53 -3.11 -7.40
C SER A 327 11.81 -2.02 -8.22
N VAL A 328 10.53 -1.76 -7.89
CA VAL A 328 9.73 -0.68 -8.47
C VAL A 328 10.16 0.66 -7.88
N ASN A 329 10.43 0.73 -6.57
CA ASN A 329 10.89 1.95 -5.91
C ASN A 329 12.14 2.53 -6.59
N ARG A 330 13.16 1.70 -6.87
CA ARG A 330 14.40 2.14 -7.54
C ARG A 330 14.13 2.80 -8.88
N LYS A 331 13.34 2.13 -9.73
CA LYS A 331 12.96 2.66 -11.05
C LYS A 331 12.11 3.92 -10.93
N MET A 332 11.22 3.98 -9.93
CA MET A 332 10.40 5.16 -9.66
C MET A 332 11.27 6.37 -9.26
N MET A 333 12.32 6.16 -8.46
CA MET A 333 13.28 7.22 -8.12
C MET A 333 13.97 7.76 -9.38
N ASP A 334 14.46 6.87 -10.25
CA ASP A 334 15.10 7.24 -11.51
C ASP A 334 14.14 8.06 -12.39
N LEU A 335 12.93 7.55 -12.60
CA LEU A 335 11.90 8.19 -13.42
C LEU A 335 11.46 9.53 -12.85
N ALA A 336 11.25 9.65 -11.55
CA ALA A 336 10.86 10.92 -10.94
C ALA A 336 11.94 12.00 -11.12
N CYS A 337 13.21 11.63 -10.97
CA CYS A 337 14.33 12.54 -11.23
C CYS A 337 14.43 12.94 -12.70
N GLU A 338 14.21 11.99 -13.62
CA GLU A 338 14.18 12.24 -15.07
C GLU A 338 13.03 13.20 -15.43
N LEU A 339 11.83 12.95 -14.93
CA LEU A 339 10.66 13.80 -15.17
C LEU A 339 10.82 15.19 -14.56
N LEU A 340 11.47 15.34 -13.40
CA LEU A 340 11.74 16.67 -12.84
C LEU A 340 12.80 17.44 -13.63
N ASP A 341 13.62 16.76 -14.44
CA ASP A 341 14.69 17.35 -15.27
C ASP A 341 15.54 18.37 -14.48
N LEU A 342 16.01 17.93 -13.31
CA LEU A 342 16.69 18.80 -12.35
C LEU A 342 18.06 19.25 -12.85
N GLN A 343 18.35 20.52 -12.65
CA GLN A 343 19.64 21.13 -12.95
C GLN A 343 20.45 21.35 -11.67
N VAL A 344 21.78 21.37 -11.82
CA VAL A 344 22.68 21.70 -10.71
C VAL A 344 22.41 23.13 -10.23
N GLY A 345 22.30 23.31 -8.91
CA GLY A 345 22.00 24.61 -8.29
C GLY A 345 20.51 24.88 -8.04
N GLU A 346 19.61 24.01 -8.53
CA GLU A 346 18.17 24.22 -8.36
C GLU A 346 17.68 23.97 -6.93
N ARG A 347 16.58 24.65 -6.59
CA ARG A 347 15.89 24.48 -5.30
C ARG A 347 14.63 23.63 -5.47
N VAL A 348 14.50 22.56 -4.70
CA VAL A 348 13.41 21.58 -4.84
C VAL A 348 12.64 21.46 -3.52
N LEU A 349 11.32 21.39 -3.61
CA LEU A 349 10.44 21.06 -2.49
C LEU A 349 9.93 19.64 -2.66
N ASP A 350 10.05 18.81 -1.62
CA ASP A 350 9.55 17.45 -1.54
C ASP A 350 8.49 17.37 -0.43
N LEU A 351 7.23 17.26 -0.83
CA LEU A 351 6.09 17.22 0.08
C LEU A 351 5.67 15.77 0.34
N PHE A 352 5.38 15.48 1.61
CA PHE A 352 5.14 14.12 2.12
C PHE A 352 6.40 13.25 2.00
N CYS A 353 7.56 13.83 2.32
CA CYS A 353 8.86 13.24 2.00
C CYS A 353 9.18 11.95 2.78
N GLY A 354 8.40 11.61 3.82
CA GLY A 354 8.67 10.50 4.72
C GLY A 354 10.09 10.57 5.28
N LEU A 355 10.85 9.48 5.12
CA LEU A 355 12.24 9.37 5.57
C LEU A 355 13.26 9.92 4.56
N GLY A 356 12.80 10.72 3.59
CA GLY A 356 13.63 11.34 2.55
C GLY A 356 13.92 10.46 1.33
N ASN A 357 13.02 9.51 1.00
CA ASN A 357 13.20 8.57 -0.11
C ASN A 357 13.53 9.33 -1.42
N PHE A 358 12.69 10.29 -1.81
CA PHE A 358 12.99 11.17 -2.94
C PHE A 358 13.98 12.28 -2.56
N SER A 359 13.78 12.97 -1.44
CA SER A 359 14.58 14.15 -1.04
C SER A 359 16.08 13.98 -1.23
N LEU A 360 16.65 12.84 -0.82
CA LEU A 360 18.09 12.59 -0.91
C LEU A 360 18.55 12.30 -2.35
N ALA A 361 17.72 11.61 -3.15
CA ALA A 361 17.98 11.39 -4.57
C ALA A 361 17.93 12.72 -5.34
N LEU A 362 16.96 13.58 -5.03
CA LEU A 362 16.84 14.94 -5.57
C LEU A 362 18.07 15.78 -5.18
N ALA A 363 18.53 15.68 -3.93
CA ALA A 363 19.72 16.38 -3.44
C ALA A 363 20.98 15.96 -4.21
N ARG A 364 21.13 14.68 -4.55
CA ARG A 364 22.21 14.21 -5.43
C ARG A 364 22.15 14.84 -6.83
N LYS A 365 20.95 15.02 -7.39
CA LYS A 365 20.77 15.59 -8.73
C LYS A 365 21.04 17.09 -8.80
N VAL A 366 20.59 17.87 -7.82
CA VAL A 366 20.83 19.33 -7.80
C VAL A 366 22.25 19.70 -7.36
N GLY A 367 23.01 18.75 -6.79
CA GLY A 367 24.37 18.97 -6.31
C GLY A 367 24.46 19.92 -5.11
N GLU A 368 25.68 20.11 -4.58
CA GLU A 368 25.93 20.88 -3.35
C GLU A 368 25.57 22.38 -3.45
N THR A 369 25.46 22.91 -4.66
CA THR A 369 25.03 24.30 -4.90
C THR A 369 23.52 24.46 -4.97
N GLY A 370 22.77 23.35 -5.09
CA GLY A 370 21.32 23.32 -5.00
C GLY A 370 20.85 23.13 -3.56
N PHE A 371 19.54 23.01 -3.38
CA PHE A 371 18.97 22.83 -2.05
C PHE A 371 17.63 22.10 -2.08
N VAL A 372 17.43 21.13 -1.21
CA VAL A 372 16.17 20.38 -1.11
C VAL A 372 15.50 20.62 0.23
N VAL A 373 14.22 20.97 0.21
CA VAL A 373 13.38 21.06 1.42
C VAL A 373 12.41 19.88 1.41
N GLY A 374 12.47 19.03 2.44
CA GLY A 374 11.51 17.97 2.69
C GLY A 374 10.48 18.37 3.75
N VAL A 375 9.21 18.07 3.52
CA VAL A 375 8.13 18.31 4.50
C VAL A 375 7.34 17.03 4.72
N GLU A 376 7.16 16.65 5.98
CA GLU A 376 6.49 15.42 6.38
C GLU A 376 5.66 15.65 7.65
N GLY A 377 4.52 14.99 7.80
CA GLY A 377 3.62 15.17 8.96
C GLY A 377 4.14 14.52 10.25
N SER A 378 5.03 13.53 10.14
CA SER A 378 5.63 12.82 11.26
C SER A 378 7.01 13.37 11.66
N GLU A 379 7.14 13.83 12.90
CA GLU A 379 8.41 14.26 13.48
C GLU A 379 9.46 13.14 13.41
N GLN A 380 9.08 11.91 13.82
CA GLN A 380 9.95 10.73 13.74
C GLN A 380 10.49 10.46 12.33
N MET A 381 9.65 10.62 11.30
CA MET A 381 10.08 10.42 9.91
C MET A 381 11.02 11.54 9.43
N THR A 382 10.78 12.79 9.85
CA THR A 382 11.70 13.90 9.52
C THR A 382 13.06 13.77 10.21
N GLU A 383 13.10 13.27 11.45
CA GLU A 383 14.35 12.94 12.13
C GLU A 383 15.07 11.82 11.40
N ARG A 384 14.34 10.78 10.98
CA ARG A 384 14.91 9.70 10.15
C ARG A 384 15.48 10.24 8.84
N ALA A 385 14.79 11.18 8.18
CA ALA A 385 15.26 11.81 6.95
C ALA A 385 16.57 12.61 7.16
N LYS A 386 16.64 13.39 8.25
CA LYS A 386 17.87 14.11 8.66
C LYS A 386 19.02 13.15 8.91
N MET A 387 18.77 12.06 9.63
CA MET A 387 19.78 11.03 9.88
C MET A 387 20.26 10.41 8.57
N ASN A 388 19.35 10.03 7.67
CA ASN A 388 19.70 9.47 6.36
C ASN A 388 20.51 10.48 5.53
N ALA A 389 20.17 11.76 5.53
CA ALA A 389 20.94 12.77 4.81
C ALA A 389 22.38 12.86 5.33
N ILE A 390 22.56 12.97 6.65
CA ILE A 390 23.89 13.02 7.29
C ILE A 390 24.71 11.77 6.97
N ALA A 391 24.11 10.58 7.06
CA ALA A 391 24.78 9.31 6.79
C ALA A 391 25.28 9.16 5.34
N ASN A 392 24.58 9.82 4.41
CA ASN A 392 24.95 9.86 3.00
C ASN A 392 25.83 11.08 2.67
N GLY A 393 26.29 11.86 3.66
CA GLY A 393 27.10 13.05 3.44
C GLY A 393 26.37 14.15 2.67
N ILE A 394 25.05 14.25 2.83
CA ILE A 394 24.21 15.28 2.21
C ILE A 394 23.93 16.35 3.27
N HIS A 395 24.35 17.58 3.00
CA HIS A 395 24.25 18.71 3.93
C HIS A 395 23.37 19.85 3.40
N HIS A 396 23.03 19.83 2.11
CA HIS A 396 22.19 20.82 1.42
C HIS A 396 20.71 20.42 1.39
N THR A 397 20.23 19.90 2.52
CA THR A 397 18.83 19.50 2.74
C THR A 397 18.30 20.08 4.04
N GLU A 398 17.01 20.42 4.07
CA GLU A 398 16.31 20.78 5.30
C GLU A 398 14.99 20.03 5.42
N PHE A 399 14.62 19.59 6.63
CA PHE A 399 13.40 18.80 6.86
C PHE A 399 12.51 19.42 7.94
N TYR A 400 11.22 19.56 7.62
CA TYR A 400 10.20 20.16 8.49
C TYR A 400 9.09 19.17 8.82
N ALA A 401 8.76 19.08 10.11
CA ALA A 401 7.58 18.35 10.58
C ALA A 401 6.35 19.27 10.49
N GLN A 402 5.44 19.00 9.56
CA GLN A 402 4.22 19.78 9.35
C GLN A 402 3.09 18.91 8.81
N ASP A 403 1.93 18.97 9.47
CA ASP A 403 0.69 18.44 8.91
C ASP A 403 0.25 19.28 7.71
N LEU A 404 0.42 18.75 6.50
CA LEU A 404 0.10 19.39 5.23
C LEU A 404 -1.42 19.50 4.96
N THR A 405 -2.26 19.02 5.87
CA THR A 405 -3.72 19.27 5.87
C THR A 405 -4.13 20.53 6.64
N GLN A 406 -3.19 21.13 7.39
CA GLN A 406 -3.40 22.37 8.14
C GLN A 406 -2.83 23.59 7.39
N ASP A 407 -3.14 24.80 7.84
CA ASP A 407 -2.49 26.00 7.31
C ASP A 407 -1.01 26.04 7.70
N PHE A 408 -0.15 26.25 6.71
CA PHE A 408 1.30 26.38 6.86
C PHE A 408 1.82 27.67 6.20
N SER A 409 0.96 28.68 6.01
CA SER A 409 1.33 29.97 5.42
C SER A 409 2.42 30.73 6.18
N ASP A 410 2.60 30.44 7.47
CA ASP A 410 3.61 31.04 8.35
C ASP A 410 4.98 30.34 8.25
N LYS A 411 5.07 29.20 7.56
CA LYS A 411 6.30 28.42 7.51
C LYS A 411 7.32 29.05 6.55
N PRO A 412 8.62 29.08 6.90
CA PRO A 412 9.67 29.70 6.08
C PRO A 412 9.71 29.21 4.62
N TRP A 413 9.37 27.95 4.38
CA TRP A 413 9.36 27.33 3.06
C TRP A 413 8.05 27.58 2.27
N ALA A 414 7.03 28.21 2.88
CA ALA A 414 5.71 28.43 2.28
C ALA A 414 5.28 29.91 2.22
N THR A 415 6.13 30.84 2.65
CA THR A 415 5.83 32.29 2.64
C THR A 415 5.74 32.87 1.22
N GLY A 416 6.39 32.23 0.24
CA GLY A 416 6.56 32.72 -1.12
C GLY A 416 7.81 33.59 -1.32
N GLU A 417 8.60 33.83 -0.25
CA GLU A 417 9.88 34.53 -0.34
C GLU A 417 10.98 33.66 -0.98
N HIS A 418 10.88 32.34 -0.81
CA HIS A 418 11.75 31.36 -1.44
C HIS A 418 10.97 30.58 -2.50
N GLN A 419 11.29 30.83 -3.77
CA GLN A 419 10.72 30.07 -4.89
C GLN A 419 11.43 28.74 -5.05
N PHE A 420 10.71 27.75 -5.59
CA PHE A 420 11.26 26.46 -5.96
C PHE A 420 11.30 26.33 -7.47
N ASP A 421 12.32 25.67 -8.01
CA ASP A 421 12.38 25.33 -9.43
C ASP A 421 11.51 24.12 -9.73
N ALA A 422 11.45 23.17 -8.79
CA ALA A 422 10.73 21.92 -8.91
C ALA A 422 10.01 21.52 -7.60
N LEU A 423 8.91 20.78 -7.76
CA LEU A 423 8.11 20.24 -6.66
C LEU A 423 7.89 18.75 -6.87
N LEU A 424 8.10 17.94 -5.83
CA LEU A 424 7.68 16.56 -5.77
C LEU A 424 6.57 16.40 -4.71
N ILE A 425 5.52 15.65 -5.06
CA ILE A 425 4.37 15.39 -4.17
C ILE A 425 4.11 13.88 -4.16
N ASP A 426 4.19 13.23 -3.00
CA ASP A 426 3.85 11.80 -2.82
C ASP A 426 2.86 11.63 -1.63
N PRO A 427 1.60 12.04 -1.78
CA PRO A 427 0.66 12.13 -0.66
C PRO A 427 0.04 10.78 -0.29
N PRO A 428 -0.60 10.70 0.89
CA PRO A 428 -1.44 9.56 1.25
C PRO A 428 -2.64 9.41 0.31
N ARG A 429 -3.44 8.35 0.51
CA ARG A 429 -4.61 8.01 -0.34
C ARG A 429 -5.67 9.11 -0.46
N SER A 430 -5.68 10.10 0.44
CA SER A 430 -6.56 11.28 0.39
C SER A 430 -6.16 12.30 -0.68
N GLY A 431 -4.97 12.17 -1.26
CA GLY A 431 -4.36 13.18 -2.14
C GLY A 431 -3.80 14.36 -1.35
N ALA A 432 -3.46 15.43 -2.07
CA ALA A 432 -2.83 16.64 -1.56
C ALA A 432 -3.72 17.87 -1.79
N TRP A 433 -5.02 17.74 -1.54
CA TRP A 433 -6.02 18.76 -1.88
C TRP A 433 -5.71 20.11 -1.24
N GLU A 434 -5.37 20.10 0.05
CA GLU A 434 -5.05 21.29 0.84
C GLU A 434 -3.79 21.99 0.33
N VAL A 435 -2.80 21.22 -0.15
CA VAL A 435 -1.57 21.73 -0.77
C VAL A 435 -1.85 22.48 -2.07
N MET A 436 -2.90 22.10 -2.83
CA MET A 436 -3.22 22.74 -4.11
C MET A 436 -3.45 24.26 -3.96
N ALA A 437 -3.96 24.72 -2.82
CA ALA A 437 -4.17 26.14 -2.53
C ALA A 437 -2.86 26.95 -2.42
N TYR A 438 -1.72 26.28 -2.20
CA TYR A 438 -0.41 26.90 -1.99
C TYR A 438 0.48 26.86 -3.24
N LEU A 439 0.05 26.20 -4.32
CA LEU A 439 0.81 26.11 -5.57
C LEU A 439 1.31 27.48 -6.10
N PRO A 440 0.50 28.57 -6.06
CA PRO A 440 0.99 29.88 -6.49
C PRO A 440 2.13 30.43 -5.63
N LYS A 441 2.20 30.06 -4.34
CA LYS A 441 3.27 30.49 -3.43
C LYS A 441 4.58 29.75 -3.69
N PHE A 442 4.52 28.47 -4.04
CA PHE A 442 5.70 27.69 -4.39
C PHE A 442 6.27 28.09 -5.75
N ASN A 443 5.39 28.42 -6.70
CA ASN A 443 5.73 28.92 -8.03
C ASN A 443 6.68 27.99 -8.83
N ALA A 444 6.61 26.68 -8.59
CA ALA A 444 7.47 25.69 -9.24
C ALA A 444 7.30 25.68 -10.77
N LYS A 445 8.40 25.49 -11.50
CA LYS A 445 8.36 25.37 -12.97
C LYS A 445 7.88 23.98 -13.39
N ARG A 446 8.25 22.97 -12.60
CA ARG A 446 8.01 21.54 -12.87
C ARG A 446 7.49 20.86 -11.60
N ILE A 447 6.48 20.01 -11.76
CA ILE A 447 5.92 19.24 -10.65
C ILE A 447 5.87 17.76 -11.06
N VAL A 448 6.37 16.88 -10.20
CA VAL A 448 6.10 15.44 -10.28
C VAL A 448 5.19 15.05 -9.13
N TYR A 449 4.07 14.42 -9.46
CA TYR A 449 3.09 13.93 -8.52
C TYR A 449 3.06 12.40 -8.60
N VAL A 450 3.43 11.73 -7.51
CA VAL A 450 3.28 10.28 -7.30
C VAL A 450 2.01 10.02 -6.50
N SER A 451 1.21 9.03 -6.87
CA SER A 451 -0.07 8.77 -6.20
C SER A 451 -0.47 7.31 -6.18
N CYS A 452 -0.86 6.84 -5.00
CA CYS A 452 -1.46 5.53 -4.78
C CYS A 452 -2.98 5.47 -5.02
N ASN A 453 -3.58 6.59 -5.43
CA ASN A 453 -5.01 6.69 -5.70
C ASN A 453 -5.28 7.57 -6.94
N PRO A 454 -5.62 6.95 -8.10
CA PRO A 454 -5.77 7.69 -9.34
C PRO A 454 -6.97 8.64 -9.33
N ALA A 455 -7.98 8.40 -8.48
CA ALA A 455 -9.15 9.27 -8.39
C ALA A 455 -8.83 10.61 -7.71
N THR A 456 -7.99 10.59 -6.66
CA THR A 456 -7.53 11.83 -6.01
C THR A 456 -6.45 12.51 -6.85
N LEU A 457 -5.60 11.76 -7.56
CA LEU A 457 -4.70 12.34 -8.56
C LEU A 457 -5.48 13.10 -9.64
N ALA A 458 -6.55 12.52 -10.20
CA ALA A 458 -7.37 13.19 -11.21
C ALA A 458 -8.07 14.44 -10.66
N ARG A 459 -8.53 14.42 -9.40
CA ARG A 459 -9.06 15.62 -8.72
C ARG A 459 -8.00 16.72 -8.63
N ASP A 460 -6.82 16.38 -8.13
CA ASP A 460 -5.74 17.34 -7.88
C ASP A 460 -5.13 17.86 -9.20
N THR A 461 -5.09 17.03 -10.25
CA THR A 461 -4.74 17.40 -11.63
C THR A 461 -5.59 18.57 -12.12
N LYS A 462 -6.90 18.56 -11.83
CA LYS A 462 -7.79 19.66 -12.20
C LYS A 462 -7.36 20.98 -11.55
N ALA A 463 -7.04 20.95 -10.25
CA ALA A 463 -6.58 22.13 -9.53
C ALA A 463 -5.21 22.63 -10.05
N LEU A 464 -4.30 21.73 -10.42
CA LEU A 464 -3.03 22.08 -11.06
C LEU A 464 -3.25 22.79 -12.41
N ILE A 465 -4.18 22.31 -13.23
CA ILE A 465 -4.52 22.97 -14.50
C ILE A 465 -5.12 24.36 -14.27
N ASP A 466 -6.06 24.47 -13.34
CA ASP A 466 -6.67 25.74 -12.97
C ASP A 466 -5.62 26.73 -12.41
N ALA A 467 -4.52 26.21 -11.84
CA ALA A 467 -3.36 26.98 -11.36
C ALA A 467 -2.31 27.30 -12.45
N GLY A 468 -2.58 26.99 -13.72
CA GLY A 468 -1.71 27.33 -14.86
C GLY A 468 -0.62 26.30 -15.17
N TYR A 469 -0.86 25.02 -14.85
CA TYR A 469 0.03 23.94 -15.25
C TYR A 469 -0.57 23.09 -16.38
N ARG A 470 0.29 22.54 -17.23
CA ARG A 470 -0.04 21.55 -18.26
C ARG A 470 0.39 20.16 -17.81
N LEU A 471 -0.49 19.17 -17.93
CA LEU A 471 -0.16 17.76 -17.73
C LEU A 471 0.63 17.24 -18.94
N THR A 472 1.92 17.00 -18.77
CA THR A 472 2.80 16.59 -19.88
C THR A 472 3.01 15.09 -19.95
N HIS A 473 3.12 14.42 -18.81
CA HIS A 473 3.34 12.98 -18.76
C HIS A 473 2.43 12.35 -17.70
N ALA A 474 1.93 11.16 -17.95
CA ALA A 474 1.33 10.32 -16.91
C ALA A 474 1.56 8.84 -17.21
N GLY A 475 1.61 8.02 -16.17
CA GLY A 475 1.78 6.57 -16.29
C GLY A 475 1.49 5.85 -14.99
N VAL A 476 1.41 4.52 -15.05
CA VAL A 476 1.25 3.67 -13.87
C VAL A 476 2.52 2.92 -13.50
N MET A 477 2.61 2.57 -12.22
CA MET A 477 3.72 1.79 -11.65
C MET A 477 3.15 0.55 -10.96
N ASP A 478 3.74 -0.61 -11.19
CA ASP A 478 3.25 -1.88 -10.64
C ASP A 478 3.76 -2.13 -9.21
N MET A 479 3.61 -1.14 -8.32
CA MET A 479 4.06 -1.21 -6.91
C MET A 479 3.40 -2.36 -6.15
N PHE A 480 2.18 -2.74 -6.55
CA PHE A 480 1.39 -3.80 -5.94
C PHE A 480 0.83 -4.76 -7.00
N SER A 481 1.72 -5.53 -7.65
CA SER A 481 1.33 -6.61 -8.57
C SER A 481 0.31 -7.55 -7.92
N HIS A 482 -0.61 -8.10 -8.72
CA HIS A 482 -1.69 -8.99 -8.29
C HIS A 482 -2.80 -8.36 -7.43
N THR A 483 -2.77 -7.04 -7.24
CA THR A 483 -3.82 -6.27 -6.55
C THR A 483 -4.48 -5.26 -7.47
N GLY A 484 -5.67 -4.78 -7.10
CA GLY A 484 -6.36 -3.68 -7.77
C GLY A 484 -5.81 -2.29 -7.44
N HIS A 485 -4.69 -2.17 -6.72
CA HIS A 485 -4.06 -0.87 -6.47
C HIS A 485 -3.41 -0.33 -7.75
N VAL A 486 -3.66 0.95 -8.02
CA VAL A 486 -3.13 1.69 -9.16
C VAL A 486 -2.20 2.76 -8.60
N GLU A 487 -0.90 2.49 -8.63
CA GLU A 487 0.11 3.52 -8.36
C GLU A 487 0.37 4.29 -9.66
N SER A 488 0.43 5.61 -9.58
CA SER A 488 0.51 6.50 -10.73
C SER A 488 1.59 7.55 -10.53
N ILE A 489 2.18 8.01 -11.62
CA ILE A 489 3.09 9.15 -11.64
C ILE A 489 2.65 10.11 -12.75
N ALA A 490 2.69 11.41 -12.47
CA ALA A 490 2.33 12.44 -13.42
C ALA A 490 3.32 13.62 -13.35
N ARG A 491 3.61 14.21 -14.51
CA ARG A 491 4.48 15.39 -14.63
C ARG A 491 3.68 16.58 -15.15
N PHE A 492 3.83 17.69 -14.46
CA PHE A 492 3.23 18.97 -14.82
C PHE A 492 4.30 20.02 -15.08
N GLU A 493 4.06 20.86 -16.08
CA GLU A 493 4.89 22.03 -16.39
C GLU A 493 4.06 23.29 -16.30
N LYS A 494 4.66 24.36 -15.78
CA LYS A 494 4.02 25.66 -15.77
C LYS A 494 3.88 26.21 -17.20
N VAL A 495 2.71 26.75 -17.53
CA VAL A 495 2.38 27.35 -18.84
C VAL A 495 2.90 28.78 -18.96
#